data_AF-A0A917GKK1-F1
#
_entry.id   AF-A0A917GKK1-F1
#
_cell.length_a   1.000
_cell.length_b   1.000
_cell.length_c   1.000
_cell.angle_alpha   90.00
_cell.angle_beta   90.00
_cell.angle_gamma   90.00
#
_symmetry.space_group_name_H-M   'P 1'
#
loop_
_entity.id
_entity.type
_entity.pdbx_description
1 polymer ?
#
loop_
_entity_poly.entity_id
_entity_poly.type
_entity_poly.pdbx_seq_one_letter_code
_entity_poly.pdbx_strand_id
1 'polypeptide(L)'
;MTQHPPTTTPGLSGRDAERLAAALGSRDVTVFVDGTSLRLPEGARDAVVDLLSRLTRGETVTVASAEEPLTVSGELLTTSQAAALAGISNTYLRNLTTQGVIPVQYRGSHRRIRRADVEAWLAGQAAAGPAEDAAPGAAAPAGELLTTSQAAALAGISNTYLRNLTTQGVIPVQYRGSHRRIRRADVQAWLAGRGGAADDDAPPGEASAGTEQA
;
A
#
# COMPACT_ATOMS: atom_id res chain seq x y z
N MET A 1 -30.81 -6.45 4.73
CA MET A 1 -29.99 -7.43 3.98
C MET A 1 -29.93 -8.69 4.81
N THR A 2 -30.56 -9.79 4.37
CA THR A 2 -30.56 -11.07 5.07
C THR A 2 -29.32 -11.85 4.63
N GLN A 3 -28.28 -11.87 5.48
CA GLN A 3 -27.10 -12.69 5.24
C GLN A 3 -27.49 -14.17 5.41
N HIS A 4 -27.14 -15.01 4.43
CA HIS A 4 -27.28 -16.45 4.56
C HIS A 4 -26.09 -16.99 5.36
N PRO A 5 -26.30 -17.88 6.34
CA PRO A 5 -25.19 -18.48 7.08
C PRO A 5 -24.25 -19.21 6.11
N PRO A 6 -22.92 -19.17 6.35
CA PRO A 6 -21.98 -19.88 5.52
C PRO A 6 -22.31 -21.38 5.51
N THR A 7 -22.32 -21.97 4.32
CA THR A 7 -22.58 -23.39 4.12
C THR A 7 -21.30 -24.07 3.67
N THR A 8 -20.83 -25.05 4.43
CA THR A 8 -19.64 -25.84 4.11
C THR A 8 -20.07 -27.20 3.54
N THR A 9 -19.50 -27.58 2.41
CA THR A 9 -19.77 -28.85 1.73
C THR A 9 -18.46 -29.61 1.52
N PRO A 10 -18.35 -30.88 1.93
CA PRO A 10 -17.16 -31.69 1.68
C PRO A 10 -17.01 -31.98 0.18
N GLY A 11 -15.77 -32.20 -0.25
CA GLY A 11 -15.48 -32.57 -1.63
C GLY A 11 -16.12 -33.90 -2.05
N LEU A 12 -16.40 -34.03 -3.34
CA LEU A 12 -16.92 -35.27 -3.93
C LEU A 12 -15.79 -36.28 -4.11
N SER A 13 -16.14 -37.57 -4.11
CA SER A 13 -15.21 -38.66 -4.35
C SER A 13 -15.80 -39.74 -5.24
N GLY A 14 -14.94 -40.59 -5.81
CA GLY A 14 -15.34 -41.72 -6.64
C GLY A 14 -16.08 -41.33 -7.93
N ARG A 15 -17.02 -42.17 -8.35
CA ARG A 15 -17.73 -42.04 -9.65
C ARG A 15 -18.48 -40.72 -9.82
N ASP A 16 -18.94 -40.11 -8.72
CA ASP A 16 -19.71 -38.86 -8.78
C ASP A 16 -18.81 -37.68 -9.12
N ALA A 17 -17.59 -37.64 -8.58
CA ALA A 17 -16.58 -36.66 -8.94
C ALA A 17 -16.15 -36.79 -10.42
N GLU A 18 -15.93 -38.03 -10.89
CA GLU A 18 -15.53 -38.31 -12.28
C GLU A 18 -16.60 -37.90 -13.29
N ARG A 19 -17.87 -38.26 -13.03
CA ARG A 19 -19.00 -37.90 -13.89
C ARG A 19 -19.19 -36.39 -13.97
N LEU A 20 -19.10 -35.70 -12.84
CA LEU A 20 -19.23 -34.26 -12.79
C LEU A 20 -18.06 -33.56 -13.51
N ALA A 21 -16.83 -34.03 -13.32
CA ALA A 21 -15.65 -33.49 -14.01
C ALA A 21 -15.77 -33.61 -15.55
N ALA A 22 -16.25 -34.76 -16.04
CA ALA A 22 -16.49 -34.95 -17.47
C ALA A 22 -17.57 -34.00 -18.01
N ALA A 23 -18.66 -33.79 -17.27
CA ALA A 23 -19.74 -32.91 -17.68
C ALA A 23 -19.33 -31.42 -17.73
N LEU A 24 -18.48 -30.98 -16.79
CA LEU A 24 -17.95 -29.61 -16.73
C LEU A 24 -17.06 -29.25 -17.94
N GLY A 25 -16.51 -30.23 -18.66
CA GLY A 25 -15.71 -30.02 -19.87
C GLY A 25 -16.47 -29.32 -21.01
N SER A 26 -17.80 -29.42 -21.03
CA SER A 26 -18.65 -28.77 -22.05
C SER A 26 -18.90 -27.27 -21.81
N ARG A 27 -18.62 -26.77 -20.59
CA ARG A 27 -18.84 -25.38 -20.11
C ARG A 27 -20.26 -24.82 -20.29
N ASP A 28 -21.24 -25.61 -20.74
CA ASP A 28 -22.65 -25.21 -20.82
C ASP A 28 -23.40 -25.75 -19.60
N VAL A 29 -23.70 -24.85 -18.65
CA VAL A 29 -24.34 -25.21 -17.37
C VAL A 29 -25.78 -24.75 -17.38
N THR A 30 -26.69 -25.71 -17.33
CA THR A 30 -28.12 -25.47 -17.11
C THR A 30 -28.47 -25.90 -15.69
N VAL A 31 -29.08 -25.00 -14.92
CA VAL A 31 -29.55 -25.31 -13.58
C VAL A 31 -31.05 -25.55 -13.64
N PHE A 32 -31.50 -26.64 -13.02
CA PHE A 32 -32.90 -26.93 -12.82
C PHE A 32 -33.28 -26.57 -11.38
N VAL A 33 -34.19 -25.60 -11.23
CA VAL A 33 -34.72 -25.17 -9.92
C VAL A 33 -36.24 -25.24 -9.99
N ASP A 34 -36.86 -25.97 -9.07
CA ASP A 34 -38.32 -26.11 -8.95
C ASP A 34 -39.04 -26.43 -10.27
N GLY A 35 -38.44 -27.31 -11.09
CA GLY A 35 -38.99 -27.73 -12.39
C GLY A 35 -38.76 -26.76 -13.56
N THR A 36 -38.10 -25.62 -13.32
CA THR A 36 -37.73 -24.66 -14.36
C THR A 36 -36.26 -24.84 -14.74
N SER A 37 -35.98 -24.97 -16.05
CA SER A 37 -34.62 -24.90 -16.58
C SER A 37 -34.23 -23.45 -16.79
N LEU A 38 -33.17 -23.01 -16.12
CA LEU A 38 -32.61 -21.68 -16.28
C LEU A 38 -31.17 -21.77 -16.78
N ARG A 39 -30.89 -21.06 -17.87
CA ARG A 39 -29.52 -20.84 -18.32
C ARG A 39 -28.89 -19.74 -17.48
N LEU A 40 -27.76 -20.05 -16.85
CA LEU A 40 -27.07 -19.09 -15.99
C LEU A 40 -26.43 -17.97 -16.83
N PRO A 41 -26.53 -16.70 -16.41
CA PRO A 41 -25.68 -15.62 -16.91
C PRO A 41 -24.20 -15.94 -16.70
N GLU A 42 -23.32 -15.38 -17.53
CA GLU A 42 -21.88 -15.69 -17.55
C GLU A 42 -21.21 -15.65 -16.17
N GLY A 43 -21.37 -14.57 -15.40
CA GLY A 43 -20.75 -14.48 -14.06
C GLY A 43 -21.29 -15.52 -13.07
N ALA A 44 -22.58 -15.86 -13.13
CA ALA A 44 -23.16 -16.89 -12.27
C ALA A 44 -22.73 -18.30 -12.69
N ARG A 45 -22.63 -18.54 -14.01
CA ARG A 45 -22.13 -19.78 -14.58
C ARG A 45 -20.69 -20.03 -14.14
N ASP A 46 -19.82 -19.04 -14.27
CA ASP A 46 -18.39 -19.19 -13.97
C ASP A 46 -18.17 -19.47 -12.47
N ALA A 47 -18.92 -18.80 -11.59
CA ALA A 47 -18.89 -19.07 -10.15
C ALA A 47 -19.34 -20.50 -9.80
N VAL A 48 -20.43 -20.98 -10.43
CA VAL A 48 -20.92 -22.37 -10.23
C VAL A 48 -19.93 -23.39 -10.79
N VAL A 49 -19.35 -23.13 -11.96
CA VAL A 49 -18.33 -24.02 -12.56
C VAL A 49 -17.10 -24.11 -11.66
N ASP A 50 -16.62 -23.00 -11.10
CA ASP A 50 -15.48 -23.00 -10.17
C ASP A 50 -15.79 -23.81 -8.90
N LEU A 51 -16.95 -23.55 -8.27
CA LEU A 51 -17.43 -24.31 -7.12
C LEU A 51 -17.45 -25.81 -7.39
N LEU A 52 -18.10 -26.23 -8.47
CA LEU A 52 -18.22 -27.65 -8.83
C LEU A 52 -16.84 -28.24 -9.18
N SER A 53 -15.97 -27.49 -9.84
CA SER A 53 -14.62 -27.95 -10.18
C SER A 53 -13.80 -28.25 -8.93
N ARG A 54 -13.87 -27.43 -7.88
CA ARG A 54 -13.20 -27.69 -6.59
C ARG A 54 -13.75 -28.95 -5.93
N LEU A 55 -15.08 -29.12 -5.92
CA LEU A 55 -15.70 -30.33 -5.39
C LEU A 55 -15.24 -31.60 -6.12
N THR A 56 -15.06 -31.56 -7.45
CA THR A 56 -14.54 -32.73 -8.20
C THR A 56 -13.09 -33.11 -7.86
N ARG A 57 -12.31 -32.17 -7.30
CA ARG A 57 -10.95 -32.43 -6.82
C ARG A 57 -10.91 -33.00 -5.40
N GLY A 58 -12.07 -33.20 -4.78
CA GLY A 58 -12.16 -33.61 -3.38
C GLY A 58 -11.90 -32.46 -2.40
N GLU A 59 -11.88 -31.21 -2.86
CA GLU A 59 -11.69 -30.05 -1.99
C GLU A 59 -12.98 -29.74 -1.23
N THR A 60 -12.88 -29.52 0.08
CA THR A 60 -13.98 -28.97 0.88
C THR A 60 -14.19 -27.51 0.51
N VAL A 61 -15.43 -27.13 0.19
CA VAL A 61 -15.78 -25.77 -0.21
C VAL A 61 -16.76 -25.14 0.77
N THR A 62 -16.51 -23.89 1.14
CA THR A 62 -17.42 -23.07 1.94
C THR A 62 -18.00 -21.96 1.06
N VAL A 63 -19.33 -21.91 0.97
CA VAL A 63 -20.07 -20.82 0.30
C VAL A 63 -20.61 -19.89 1.36
N ALA A 64 -20.20 -18.63 1.30
CA ALA A 64 -20.75 -17.56 2.11
C ALA A 64 -21.28 -16.48 1.18
N SER A 65 -22.35 -15.79 1.59
CA SER A 65 -22.66 -14.50 0.96
C SER A 65 -21.45 -13.61 1.18
N ALA A 66 -20.85 -13.11 0.10
CA ALA A 66 -20.03 -11.94 0.26
C ALA A 66 -20.92 -10.91 0.97
N GLU A 67 -20.45 -10.34 2.08
CA GLU A 67 -21.03 -9.07 2.51
C GLU A 67 -21.02 -8.21 1.27
N GLU A 68 -22.19 -7.67 0.87
CA GLU A 68 -22.25 -6.69 -0.21
C GLU A 68 -21.04 -5.79 -0.03
N PRO A 69 -20.04 -5.86 -0.92
CA PRO A 69 -18.95 -4.95 -0.83
C PRO A 69 -19.61 -3.65 -1.24
N LEU A 70 -20.02 -2.86 -0.25
CA LEU A 70 -20.00 -1.42 -0.35
C LEU A 70 -18.53 -1.04 -0.53
N THR A 71 -18.00 -1.43 -1.69
CA THR A 71 -16.63 -1.35 -2.15
C THR A 71 -15.59 -1.95 -1.18
N VAL A 72 -14.57 -2.63 -1.72
CA VAL A 72 -13.29 -2.86 -1.01
C VAL A 72 -12.63 -1.52 -0.56
N SER A 73 -13.18 -0.39 -1.00
CA SER A 73 -13.01 1.00 -0.54
C SER A 73 -13.62 1.33 0.85
N GLY A 74 -14.44 0.45 1.44
CA GLY A 74 -15.12 0.68 2.71
C GLY A 74 -14.35 0.29 3.97
N GLU A 75 -13.28 -0.51 3.84
CA GLU A 75 -12.55 -1.04 5.00
C GLU A 75 -11.87 0.09 5.79
N LEU A 76 -12.23 0.21 7.07
CA LEU A 76 -11.66 1.20 7.98
C LEU A 76 -10.37 0.66 8.58
N LEU A 77 -9.25 1.23 8.15
CA LEU A 77 -7.91 0.91 8.62
C LEU A 77 -7.56 1.71 9.88
N THR A 78 -6.76 1.08 10.74
CA THR A 78 -5.99 1.79 11.76
C THR A 78 -4.87 2.63 11.12
N THR A 79 -4.34 3.61 11.87
CA THR A 79 -3.21 4.42 11.42
C THR A 79 -2.01 3.56 11.00
N SER A 80 -1.70 2.49 11.73
CA SER A 80 -0.60 1.59 11.39
C SER A 80 -0.84 0.77 10.13
N GLN A 81 -2.06 0.25 9.95
CA GLN A 81 -2.41 -0.48 8.74
C GLN A 81 -2.42 0.43 7.50
N ALA A 82 -2.97 1.64 7.62
CA ALA A 82 -2.95 2.62 6.54
C ALA A 82 -1.52 3.07 6.19
N ALA A 83 -0.65 3.21 7.19
CA ALA A 83 0.75 3.59 6.97
C ALA A 83 1.52 2.46 6.26
N ALA A 84 1.29 1.21 6.68
CA ALA A 84 1.84 0.03 6.02
C ALA A 84 1.35 -0.09 4.57
N LEU A 85 0.06 0.14 4.31
CA LEU A 85 -0.51 0.11 2.96
C LEU A 85 0.11 1.19 2.06
N ALA A 86 0.33 2.39 2.59
CA ALA A 86 0.97 3.48 1.85
C ALA A 86 2.50 3.39 1.76
N GLY A 87 3.14 2.44 2.45
CA GLY A 87 4.60 2.35 2.48
C GLY A 87 5.28 3.57 3.16
N ILE A 88 4.57 4.25 4.07
CA ILE A 88 5.07 5.45 4.76
C ILE A 88 5.10 5.26 6.27
N SER A 89 5.81 6.16 6.98
CA SER A 89 5.81 6.14 8.44
C SER A 89 4.45 6.53 9.04
N ASN A 90 4.14 5.94 10.20
CA ASN A 90 2.96 6.28 11.01
C ASN A 90 2.85 7.78 11.32
N THR A 91 4.00 8.41 11.64
CA THR A 91 4.06 9.84 11.94
C THR A 91 3.73 10.69 10.72
N TYR A 92 4.21 10.29 9.54
CA TYR A 92 3.90 11.00 8.30
C TYR A 92 2.42 10.87 7.93
N LEU A 93 1.84 9.67 8.02
CA LEU A 93 0.41 9.48 7.82
C LEU A 93 -0.45 10.30 8.81
N ARG A 94 -0.01 10.39 10.07
CA ARG A 94 -0.68 11.23 11.08
C ARG A 94 -0.67 12.71 10.68
N ASN A 95 0.42 13.20 10.11
CA ASN A 95 0.50 14.58 9.63
C ASN A 95 -0.47 14.80 8.46
N LEU A 96 -0.49 13.90 7.48
CA LEU A 96 -1.40 13.98 6.33
C LEU A 96 -2.87 13.99 6.75
N THR A 97 -3.25 13.14 7.71
CA THR A 97 -4.62 13.12 8.24
C THR A 97 -4.95 14.34 9.09
N THR A 98 -3.98 14.93 9.79
CA THR A 98 -4.19 16.17 10.57
C THR A 98 -4.30 17.40 9.67
N GLN A 99 -3.58 17.40 8.54
CA GLN A 99 -3.66 18.44 7.51
C GLN A 99 -4.91 18.32 6.62
N GLY A 100 -5.68 17.23 6.76
CA GLY A 100 -6.87 16.97 5.97
C GLY A 100 -6.59 16.45 4.55
N VAL A 101 -5.34 16.11 4.24
CA VAL A 101 -4.96 15.54 2.92
C VAL A 101 -5.55 14.15 2.73
N ILE A 102 -5.50 13.32 3.77
CA ILE A 102 -6.18 12.03 3.81
C ILE A 102 -7.35 12.15 4.81
N PRO A 103 -8.60 11.97 4.36
CA PRO A 103 -9.77 11.97 5.24
C PRO A 103 -9.62 10.98 6.40
N VAL A 104 -10.03 11.43 7.59
CA VAL A 104 -10.01 10.62 8.80
C VAL A 104 -11.36 10.65 9.49
N GLN A 105 -11.82 9.49 9.92
CA GLN A 105 -12.99 9.32 10.76
C GLN A 105 -12.56 8.96 12.17
N TYR A 106 -13.40 9.33 13.14
CA TYR A 106 -13.18 9.01 14.53
C TYR A 106 -14.24 8.03 15.00
N ARG A 107 -13.80 6.93 15.61
CA ARG A 107 -14.65 5.98 16.34
C ARG A 107 -14.27 6.09 17.81
N GLY A 108 -14.98 6.96 18.53
CA GLY A 108 -14.53 7.45 19.84
C GLY A 108 -13.22 8.22 19.69
N SER A 109 -12.21 7.86 20.49
CA SER A 109 -10.89 8.51 20.46
C SER A 109 -9.97 8.02 19.35
N HIS A 110 -10.36 6.97 18.62
CA HIS A 110 -9.46 6.32 17.67
C HIS A 110 -9.69 6.80 16.23
N ARG A 111 -8.57 7.10 15.54
CA ARG A 111 -8.55 7.38 14.11
C ARG A 111 -8.85 6.12 13.29
N ARG A 112 -9.69 6.28 12.28
CA ARG A 112 -10.08 5.27 11.30
C ARG A 112 -10.01 5.90 9.92
N ILE A 113 -9.24 5.29 9.04
CA ILE A 113 -8.94 5.82 7.70
C ILE A 113 -9.50 4.82 6.70
N ARG A 114 -10.25 5.26 5.70
CA ARG A 114 -10.74 4.29 4.69
C ARG A 114 -9.57 3.86 3.83
N ARG A 115 -9.49 2.57 3.50
CA ARG A 115 -8.53 2.04 2.53
C ARG A 115 -8.57 2.85 1.22
N ALA A 116 -9.76 3.18 0.73
CA ALA A 116 -9.96 3.98 -0.48
C ALA A 116 -9.25 5.34 -0.46
N ASP A 117 -9.31 6.03 0.67
CA ASP A 117 -8.74 7.36 0.81
C ASP A 117 -7.21 7.30 0.73
N VAL A 118 -6.62 6.21 1.23
CA VAL A 118 -5.17 5.95 1.13
C VAL A 118 -4.79 5.58 -0.30
N GLU A 119 -5.56 4.71 -0.96
CA GLU A 119 -5.32 4.30 -2.35
C GLU A 119 -5.50 5.45 -3.33
N ALA A 120 -6.52 6.30 -3.14
CA ALA A 120 -6.74 7.50 -3.95
C ALA A 120 -5.58 8.49 -3.79
N TRP A 121 -5.05 8.65 -2.57
CA TRP A 121 -3.86 9.46 -2.33
C TRP A 121 -2.62 8.88 -3.04
N LEU A 122 -2.40 7.57 -2.98
CA LEU A 122 -1.31 6.89 -3.70
C LEU A 122 -1.45 7.02 -5.23
N ALA A 123 -2.67 6.88 -5.76
CA ALA A 123 -2.94 7.05 -7.18
C ALA A 123 -2.67 8.50 -7.63
N GLY A 124 -3.01 9.49 -6.81
CA GLY A 124 -2.65 10.88 -7.04
C GLY A 124 -1.12 11.12 -7.05
N GLN A 125 -0.37 10.43 -6.19
CA GLN A 125 1.10 10.47 -6.18
C GLN A 125 1.71 9.77 -7.41
N ALA A 126 1.14 8.65 -7.85
CA ALA A 126 1.63 7.92 -9.02
C ALA A 126 1.32 8.64 -10.34
N ALA A 127 0.15 9.26 -10.45
CA ALA A 127 -0.21 10.14 -11.57
C ALA A 127 0.65 11.43 -11.59
N ALA A 128 1.18 11.83 -10.44
CA ALA A 128 2.18 12.90 -10.30
C ALA A 128 3.65 12.41 -10.42
N GLY A 129 3.90 11.14 -10.76
CA GLY A 129 5.25 10.59 -10.80
C GLY A 129 6.16 11.25 -11.85
N PRO A 130 7.48 11.22 -11.64
CA PRO A 130 8.23 12.17 -10.82
C PRO A 130 8.31 13.56 -11.49
N ALA A 131 7.20 14.28 -11.57
CA ALA A 131 7.16 15.55 -12.26
C ALA A 131 6.34 16.60 -11.51
N GLU A 132 6.67 16.82 -10.23
CA GLU A 132 6.46 18.08 -9.48
C GLU A 132 6.79 17.86 -7.99
N ASP A 133 8.07 17.67 -7.66
CA ASP A 133 8.74 18.63 -6.76
C ASP A 133 9.74 19.52 -7.53
N ALA A 134 9.46 19.75 -8.81
CA ALA A 134 10.08 20.78 -9.64
C ALA A 134 9.02 21.80 -10.09
N ALA A 135 8.87 22.90 -9.34
CA ALA A 135 8.60 24.25 -9.86
C ALA A 135 8.50 25.29 -8.72
N PRO A 136 8.74 26.60 -8.95
CA PRO A 136 9.64 27.22 -9.92
C PRO A 136 10.63 28.19 -9.22
N GLY A 137 11.76 28.44 -9.87
CA GLY A 137 12.73 29.45 -9.44
C GLY A 137 13.85 29.57 -10.46
N ALA A 138 13.61 30.35 -11.50
CA ALA A 138 14.50 30.57 -12.62
C ALA A 138 15.89 31.13 -12.21
N ALA A 139 16.90 30.66 -12.95
CA ALA A 139 18.21 31.26 -13.26
C ALA A 139 19.29 31.37 -12.13
N ALA A 140 20.36 30.59 -12.36
CA ALA A 140 21.72 30.50 -11.79
C ALA A 140 22.39 31.86 -11.42
N PRO A 141 23.47 31.95 -10.57
CA PRO A 141 24.64 31.04 -10.50
C PRO A 141 25.23 30.75 -9.09
N ALA A 142 26.32 29.96 -9.06
CA ALA A 142 27.25 29.67 -7.95
C ALA A 142 26.86 30.22 -6.56
N GLY A 143 26.13 29.40 -5.80
CA GLY A 143 25.60 29.77 -4.47
C GLY A 143 24.23 29.15 -4.14
N GLU A 144 23.79 28.18 -4.95
CA GLU A 144 22.45 27.60 -4.93
C GLU A 144 22.05 27.10 -3.52
N LEU A 145 21.04 27.76 -2.97
CA LEU A 145 20.41 27.44 -1.71
C LEU A 145 19.37 26.34 -1.94
N LEU A 146 19.71 25.12 -1.53
CA LEU A 146 18.89 23.94 -1.64
C LEU A 146 17.81 23.90 -0.56
N THR A 147 16.66 23.31 -0.89
CA THR A 147 15.70 22.84 0.11
C THR A 147 16.27 21.64 0.88
N THR A 148 15.66 21.30 2.02
CA THR A 148 16.08 20.14 2.82
C THR A 148 15.96 18.83 2.01
N SER A 149 14.95 18.69 1.15
CA SER A 149 14.82 17.52 0.26
C SER A 149 15.91 17.47 -0.80
N GLN A 150 16.21 18.59 -1.47
CA GLN A 150 17.26 18.67 -2.49
C GLN A 150 18.66 18.41 -1.91
N ALA A 151 18.95 18.95 -0.73
CA ALA A 151 20.21 18.71 -0.04
C ALA A 151 20.35 17.24 0.42
N ALA A 152 19.26 16.60 0.85
CA ALA A 152 19.25 15.19 1.25
C ALA A 152 19.51 14.27 0.06
N ALA A 153 18.86 14.56 -1.08
CA ALA A 153 19.07 13.85 -2.33
C ALA A 153 20.52 13.98 -2.83
N LEU A 154 21.11 15.19 -2.73
CA LEU A 154 22.51 15.41 -3.11
C LEU A 154 23.50 14.65 -2.24
N ALA A 155 23.20 14.50 -0.95
CA ALA A 155 24.01 13.76 -0.01
C ALA A 155 23.76 12.24 0.03
N GLY A 156 22.75 11.75 -0.71
CA GLY A 156 22.37 10.34 -0.69
C GLY A 156 21.90 9.85 0.68
N ILE A 157 21.33 10.74 1.51
CA ILE A 157 20.88 10.43 2.89
C ILE A 157 19.40 10.77 3.06
N SER A 158 18.80 10.26 4.15
CA SER A 158 17.41 10.57 4.46
C SER A 158 17.24 12.04 4.88
N ASN A 159 16.06 12.58 4.58
CA ASN A 159 15.69 13.97 4.92
C ASN A 159 15.70 14.18 6.46
N THR A 160 15.26 13.19 7.23
CA THR A 160 15.33 13.17 8.70
C THR A 160 16.77 13.26 9.19
N TYR A 161 17.68 12.49 8.59
CA TYR A 161 19.09 12.50 8.96
C TYR A 161 19.74 13.85 8.63
N LEU A 162 19.49 14.41 7.45
CA LEU A 162 19.94 15.77 7.10
C LEU A 162 19.35 16.83 8.06
N ARG A 163 18.10 16.66 8.48
CA ARG A 163 17.45 17.56 9.45
C ARG A 163 18.14 17.51 10.81
N ASN A 164 18.60 16.33 11.24
CA ASN A 164 19.36 16.18 12.48
C ASN A 164 20.73 16.83 12.36
N LEU A 165 21.45 16.61 11.26
CA LEU A 165 22.75 17.23 10.99
C LEU A 165 22.68 18.77 11.00
N THR A 166 21.64 19.34 10.39
CA THR A 166 21.42 20.80 10.40
C THR A 166 20.99 21.34 11.76
N THR A 167 20.30 20.53 12.58
CA THR A 167 19.90 20.92 13.94
C THR A 167 21.09 20.84 14.91
N GLN A 168 21.98 19.88 14.71
CA GLN A 168 23.23 19.72 15.46
C GLN A 168 24.33 20.71 15.02
N GLY A 169 24.10 21.49 13.96
CA GLY A 169 25.06 22.46 13.45
C GLY A 169 26.21 21.87 12.63
N VAL A 170 26.13 20.58 12.27
CA VAL A 170 27.14 19.89 11.45
C VAL A 170 27.13 20.41 10.02
N ILE A 171 25.93 20.63 9.45
CA ILE A 171 25.76 21.29 8.16
C ILE A 171 25.12 22.66 8.41
N PRO A 172 25.77 23.77 8.01
CA PRO A 172 25.21 25.10 8.14
C PRO A 172 23.84 25.23 7.48
N VAL A 173 22.90 25.87 8.18
CA VAL A 173 21.55 26.15 7.67
C VAL A 173 21.29 27.65 7.69
N GLN A 174 20.75 28.15 6.60
CA GLN A 174 20.24 29.51 6.48
C GLN A 174 18.73 29.49 6.57
N TYR A 175 18.16 30.39 7.37
CA TYR A 175 16.72 30.56 7.42
C TYR A 175 16.30 31.70 6.50
N ARG A 176 15.44 31.40 5.54
CA ARG A 176 14.74 32.40 4.72
C ARG A 176 13.30 32.44 5.20
N GLY A 177 13.00 33.34 6.12
CA GLY A 177 11.77 33.29 6.90
C GLY A 177 11.73 32.01 7.74
N SER A 178 10.63 31.27 7.66
CA SER A 178 10.45 30.00 8.39
C SER A 178 11.13 28.79 7.73
N HIS A 179 11.69 28.96 6.52
CA HIS A 179 12.17 27.84 5.72
C HIS A 179 13.69 27.68 5.78
N ARG A 180 14.13 26.45 6.03
CA ARG A 180 15.54 26.04 5.98
C ARG A 180 16.05 26.05 4.53
N ARG A 181 17.22 26.60 4.34
CA ARG A 181 17.95 26.68 3.07
C ARG A 181 19.39 26.30 3.34
N ILE A 182 19.89 25.34 2.58
CA ILE A 182 21.21 24.73 2.80
C ILE A 182 22.03 25.01 1.56
N ARG A 183 23.25 25.53 1.70
CA ARG A 183 24.07 25.77 0.51
C ARG A 183 24.54 24.44 -0.05
N ARG A 184 24.45 24.27 -1.37
CA ARG A 184 25.01 23.11 -2.06
C ARG A 184 26.49 22.87 -1.70
N ALA A 185 27.29 23.93 -1.61
CA ALA A 185 28.71 23.86 -1.28
C ALA A 185 28.96 23.27 0.13
N ASP A 186 28.11 23.59 1.11
CA ASP A 186 28.25 23.09 2.48
C ASP A 186 27.96 21.58 2.55
N VAL A 187 26.96 21.12 1.79
CA VAL A 187 26.65 19.68 1.67
C VAL A 187 27.78 18.93 0.97
N GLN A 188 28.35 19.51 -0.10
CA GLN A 188 29.48 18.93 -0.82
C GLN A 188 30.75 18.89 0.03
N ALA A 189 31.03 19.95 0.81
CA ALA A 189 32.15 19.98 1.74
C ALA A 189 32.02 18.90 2.83
N TRP A 190 30.80 18.70 3.34
CA TRP A 190 30.51 17.61 4.28
C TRP A 190 30.74 16.22 3.64
N LEU A 191 30.29 16.00 2.40
CA LEU A 191 30.54 14.76 1.66
C LEU A 191 32.03 14.53 1.39
N ALA A 192 32.77 15.57 1.02
CA ALA A 192 34.21 15.51 0.80
C ALA A 192 34.97 15.17 2.11
N GLY A 193 34.51 15.69 3.25
CA GLY A 193 35.03 15.33 4.57
C GLY A 193 34.75 13.87 4.96
N ARG A 194 33.62 13.30 4.52
CA ARG A 194 33.28 11.88 4.72
C ARG A 194 34.14 10.95 3.86
N GLY A 195 34.46 11.35 2.63
CA GLY A 195 35.30 10.59 1.72
C GLY A 195 36.76 10.41 2.19
N GLY A 196 37.24 11.26 3.10
CA GLY A 196 38.54 11.10 3.75
C GLY A 196 38.55 10.16 4.96
N ALA A 197 37.37 9.77 5.45
CA ALA A 197 37.16 8.82 6.54
C ALA A 197 36.43 7.55 6.07
N ALA A 198 36.37 7.33 4.75
CA ALA A 198 35.61 6.26 4.12
C ALA A 198 36.35 4.91 4.13
N ASP A 199 36.69 4.43 5.33
CA ASP A 199 36.95 3.00 5.55
C ASP A 199 36.37 2.45 6.86
N ASP A 200 35.62 3.23 7.65
CA ASP A 200 34.84 2.69 8.78
C ASP A 200 33.62 3.57 9.04
N ASP A 201 32.47 2.95 9.32
CA ASP A 201 31.16 3.56 9.62
C ASP A 201 30.22 3.82 8.42
N ALA A 202 29.77 2.70 7.84
CA ALA A 202 28.43 2.61 7.27
C ALA A 202 27.39 2.61 8.42
N PRO A 203 26.42 3.54 8.48
CA PRO A 203 25.35 3.44 9.47
C PRO A 203 24.42 2.27 9.13
N PRO A 204 23.79 1.64 10.13
CA PRO A 204 23.31 0.28 10.04
C PRO A 204 22.12 0.16 9.11
N GLY A 205 22.10 -0.92 8.34
CA GLY A 205 20.89 -1.39 7.71
C GLY A 205 19.86 -1.72 8.78
N GLU A 206 18.63 -1.25 8.59
CA GLU A 206 17.48 -1.84 9.27
C GLU A 206 17.17 -3.19 8.60
N ALA A 207 17.96 -4.19 8.98
CA ALA A 207 17.56 -5.60 8.98
C ALA A 207 17.41 -5.99 10.46
N SER A 208 16.23 -6.38 10.93
CA SER A 208 15.81 -7.78 11.12
C SER A 208 14.40 -7.73 11.77
N ALA A 209 13.50 -8.71 11.70
CA ALA A 209 13.71 -10.15 11.61
C ALA A 209 12.49 -10.85 11.01
N GLY A 210 12.77 -11.86 10.17
CA GLY A 210 11.86 -12.96 9.92
C GLY A 210 12.03 -14.07 10.96
N THR A 211 10.93 -14.78 11.16
CA THR A 211 10.84 -16.24 11.31
C THR A 211 11.62 -16.92 12.44
N GLU A 212 10.88 -17.25 13.51
CA GLU A 212 11.12 -18.44 14.33
C GLU A 212 10.02 -19.47 14.01
N GLN A 213 10.42 -20.58 13.39
CA GLN A 213 9.88 -21.92 13.69
C GLN A 213 10.75 -23.00 13.03
N ALA A 214 11.42 -23.76 13.89
CA ALA A 214 11.49 -25.22 13.79
C ALA A 214 11.00 -25.77 15.14
#